data_AF-A0AAE7DVW1-F1
#
_entry.id   AF-A0AAE7DVW1-F1
#
_cell.length_a   1.000
_cell.length_b   1.000
_cell.length_c   1.000
_cell.angle_alpha   90.00
_cell.angle_beta   90.00
_cell.angle_gamma   90.00
#
_symmetry.space_group_name_H-M   'P 1'
#
loop_
_entity.id
_entity.type
_entity.pdbx_description
1 polymer ?
#
loop_
_entity_poly.entity_id
_entity_poly.type
_entity_poly.pdbx_seq_one_letter_code
_entity_poly.pdbx_strand_id
1 'polypeptide(L)'
;MLPSKLKLRSLLAGTLALSLALSSFSVLAAEKVYRLKLAETWGPNTPILGDATKNMAKLAEEMSNGRLKIRIDSANKHKAPLGIFDMVKSGQYDLGHSSSYYWKGKVPNTLYFSSMPFGMISTEQYAWFYRGGGMELMEKVYAPHNLLSFPGGNSDIQMGGWFKKEINSVDDLKGLKIRIPGFAGEVMAKVGAKPTNIAPGELYTSLERGTIDALEWVGPAFDLRMGFQKIAPYYYTAWHEPGSETQFLVNKKKWDSLPKDLQTILETAFRVAAFDMYTQAVDANASSWATMSAQYPDIKVRDFPPEVLKAMKTATTELLEQQASSDLLAKEIIESQRQYLTKVRAWTDISSKAYLDTN
;
A
#
# COMPACT_ATOMS: atom_id res chain seq x y z
N MET A 1 -54.05 -85.88 28.18
CA MET A 1 -54.19 -84.78 27.20
C MET A 1 -52.85 -84.08 27.06
N LEU A 2 -52.19 -84.16 25.90
CA LEU A 2 -51.12 -83.23 25.44
C LEU A 2 -51.78 -82.01 24.78
N PRO A 3 -51.10 -80.85 24.50
CA PRO A 3 -49.66 -80.53 24.55
C PRO A 3 -49.29 -79.19 25.30
N SER A 4 -48.05 -78.97 25.80
CA SER A 4 -46.90 -78.19 25.23
C SER A 4 -47.19 -76.69 24.92
N LYS A 5 -46.40 -75.63 25.21
CA LYS A 5 -44.94 -75.39 25.11
C LYS A 5 -44.53 -74.08 25.82
N LEU A 6 -43.28 -74.11 26.32
CA LEU A 6 -42.22 -73.10 26.40
C LEU A 6 -42.44 -71.59 26.08
N LYS A 7 -41.77 -70.79 26.95
CA LYS A 7 -40.91 -69.60 26.70
C LYS A 7 -41.54 -68.30 26.19
N LEU A 8 -41.69 -67.32 27.10
CA LEU A 8 -41.29 -65.93 26.84
C LEU A 8 -40.94 -65.19 28.16
N ARG A 9 -39.99 -65.74 28.93
CA ARG A 9 -39.25 -65.00 29.96
C ARG A 9 -38.10 -64.25 29.27
N SER A 10 -38.39 -63.11 28.68
CA SER A 10 -37.43 -62.06 28.29
C SER A 10 -38.15 -61.09 27.36
N LEU A 11 -38.62 -59.96 27.88
CA LEU A 11 -38.70 -58.63 27.23
C LEU A 11 -39.64 -57.74 28.06
N LEU A 12 -39.20 -56.51 28.29
CA LEU A 12 -39.88 -55.43 29.02
C LEU A 12 -39.75 -55.41 30.55
N ALA A 13 -38.58 -55.79 31.07
CA ALA A 13 -37.93 -54.99 32.10
C ALA A 13 -37.04 -53.96 31.37
N GLY A 14 -37.57 -52.77 31.06
CA GLY A 14 -36.81 -51.80 30.28
C GLY A 14 -37.59 -50.61 29.76
N THR A 15 -38.37 -49.93 30.62
CA THR A 15 -38.98 -48.63 30.29
C THR A 15 -39.01 -47.70 31.50
N LEU A 16 -37.97 -47.74 32.33
CA LEU A 16 -37.76 -46.75 33.39
C LEU A 16 -36.28 -46.35 33.50
N ALA A 17 -35.61 -46.13 32.36
CA ALA A 17 -34.25 -45.60 32.33
C ALA A 17 -33.86 -45.14 30.91
N LEU A 18 -34.60 -44.19 30.29
CA LEU A 18 -34.07 -43.45 29.13
C LEU A 18 -34.86 -42.17 28.78
N SER A 19 -35.00 -41.25 29.73
CA SER A 19 -35.39 -39.86 29.44
C SER A 19 -34.30 -38.85 29.83
N LEU A 20 -33.06 -39.32 30.06
CA LEU A 20 -31.85 -38.53 29.86
C LEU A 20 -31.33 -38.77 28.43
N ALA A 21 -32.15 -38.49 27.42
CA ALA A 21 -31.71 -38.49 26.04
C ALA A 21 -31.40 -37.04 25.63
N LEU A 22 -30.12 -36.71 25.70
CA LEU A 22 -29.44 -35.68 24.93
C LEU A 22 -30.06 -34.27 24.94
N SER A 23 -29.99 -33.59 26.08
CA SER A 23 -29.50 -32.21 26.04
C SER A 23 -27.98 -32.26 25.95
N SER A 24 -27.47 -32.73 24.82
CA SER A 24 -26.14 -32.36 24.36
C SER A 24 -26.18 -30.85 24.10
N PHE A 25 -26.08 -30.07 25.17
CA PHE A 25 -25.38 -28.81 25.09
C PHE A 25 -23.98 -29.18 24.62
N SER A 26 -23.81 -29.23 23.30
CA SER A 26 -22.54 -28.86 22.72
C SER A 26 -22.22 -27.53 23.38
N VAL A 27 -21.39 -27.56 24.42
CA VAL A 27 -20.63 -26.39 24.81
C VAL A 27 -19.83 -26.09 23.56
N LEU A 28 -20.41 -25.29 22.66
CA LEU A 28 -19.70 -24.63 21.58
C LEU A 28 -18.63 -23.85 22.32
N ALA A 29 -17.43 -24.44 22.41
CA ALA A 29 -16.27 -23.76 22.93
C ALA A 29 -16.23 -22.44 22.15
N ALA A 30 -16.34 -21.32 22.86
CA ALA A 30 -16.35 -20.01 22.22
C ALA A 30 -15.15 -19.94 21.28
N GLU A 31 -15.41 -19.70 19.98
CA GLU A 31 -14.36 -19.74 18.97
C GLU A 31 -13.23 -18.80 19.39
N LYS A 32 -11.98 -19.28 19.33
CA LYS A 32 -10.82 -18.50 19.76
C LYS A 32 -10.75 -17.19 18.96
N VAL A 33 -10.80 -16.07 19.68
CA VAL A 33 -10.68 -14.73 19.10
C VAL A 33 -9.21 -14.32 19.02
N TYR A 34 -8.75 -14.04 17.81
CA TYR A 34 -7.43 -13.52 17.50
C TYR A 34 -7.47 -11.99 17.48
N ARG A 35 -6.81 -11.38 18.47
CA ARG A 35 -6.67 -9.92 18.57
C ARG A 35 -5.31 -9.50 18.01
N LEU A 36 -5.33 -8.74 16.92
CA LEU A 36 -4.14 -8.19 16.28
C LEU A 36 -4.03 -6.69 16.53
N LYS A 37 -2.81 -6.16 16.46
CA LYS A 37 -2.51 -4.73 16.47
C LYS A 37 -1.86 -4.33 15.15
N LEU A 38 -2.40 -3.29 14.51
CA LEU A 38 -1.84 -2.65 13.33
C LEU A 38 -1.26 -1.29 13.70
N ALA A 39 -0.02 -0.99 13.29
CA ALA A 39 0.54 0.36 13.33
C ALA A 39 0.55 0.97 11.92
N GLU A 40 0.10 2.22 11.77
CA GLU A 40 0.09 2.89 10.47
C GLU A 40 0.96 4.16 10.45
N THR A 41 1.58 4.45 9.31
CA THR A 41 2.43 5.65 9.14
C THR A 41 1.66 6.96 9.33
N TRP A 42 0.35 6.91 9.08
CA TRP A 42 -0.52 8.06 8.92
C TRP A 42 -0.97 8.64 10.26
N GLY A 43 -1.41 9.90 10.25
CA GLY A 43 -2.10 10.49 11.40
C GLY A 43 -3.49 9.87 11.61
N PRO A 44 -4.10 10.07 12.79
CA PRO A 44 -5.45 9.56 13.05
C PRO A 44 -6.44 10.18 12.06
N ASN A 45 -7.42 9.39 11.64
CA ASN A 45 -8.47 9.83 10.71
C ASN A 45 -7.93 10.43 9.41
N THR A 46 -6.81 9.90 8.88
CA THR A 46 -6.31 10.28 7.56
C THR A 46 -7.23 9.65 6.49
N PRO A 47 -8.02 10.44 5.73
CA PRO A 47 -8.81 9.91 4.62
C PRO A 47 -7.99 9.11 3.62
N ILE A 48 -8.65 8.14 2.99
CA ILE A 48 -8.13 7.21 1.97
C ILE A 48 -7.07 6.27 2.56
N LEU A 49 -5.88 6.76 2.93
CA LEU A 49 -4.79 5.96 3.49
C LEU A 49 -5.15 5.27 4.82
N GLY A 50 -5.83 5.98 5.71
CA GLY A 50 -6.34 5.44 6.97
C GLY A 50 -7.72 4.83 6.83
N ASP A 51 -8.41 5.02 5.70
CA ASP A 51 -9.67 4.32 5.43
C ASP A 51 -9.39 2.91 4.90
N ALA A 52 -8.34 2.72 4.11
CA ALA A 52 -7.85 1.41 3.68
C ALA A 52 -7.62 0.46 4.87
N THR A 53 -6.96 0.94 5.94
CA THR A 53 -6.71 0.13 7.15
C THR A 53 -7.99 -0.19 7.91
N LYS A 54 -8.91 0.77 8.05
CA LYS A 54 -10.21 0.56 8.71
C LYS A 54 -11.11 -0.38 7.92
N ASN A 55 -11.18 -0.22 6.60
CA ASN A 55 -11.98 -1.06 5.71
C ASN A 55 -11.46 -2.49 5.73
N MET A 56 -10.14 -2.68 5.67
CA MET A 56 -9.50 -3.98 5.84
C MET A 56 -9.86 -4.62 7.18
N ALA A 57 -9.69 -3.89 8.29
CA ALA A 57 -9.96 -4.41 9.63
C ALA A 57 -11.43 -4.80 9.81
N LYS A 58 -12.35 -3.97 9.33
CA LYS A 58 -13.80 -4.20 9.35
C LYS A 58 -14.16 -5.45 8.54
N LEU A 59 -13.70 -5.53 7.30
CA LEU A 59 -13.99 -6.65 6.40
C LEU A 59 -13.45 -7.98 6.97
N ALA A 60 -12.24 -7.96 7.54
CA ALA A 60 -11.66 -9.13 8.16
C ALA A 60 -12.44 -9.59 9.41
N GLU A 61 -12.97 -8.64 10.21
CA GLU A 61 -13.84 -8.95 11.35
C GLU A 61 -15.17 -9.56 10.89
N GLU A 62 -15.81 -8.98 9.88
CA GLU A 62 -17.08 -9.45 9.31
C GLU A 62 -16.94 -10.86 8.70
N MET A 63 -15.96 -11.09 7.83
CA MET A 63 -15.72 -12.40 7.19
C MET A 63 -15.33 -13.49 8.19
N SER A 64 -14.68 -13.12 9.29
CA SER A 64 -14.27 -14.07 10.33
C SER A 64 -15.33 -14.30 11.40
N ASN A 65 -16.50 -13.67 11.28
CA ASN A 65 -17.55 -13.67 12.29
C ASN A 65 -17.02 -13.25 13.68
N GLY A 66 -16.19 -12.21 13.71
CA GLY A 66 -15.60 -11.67 14.95
C GLY A 66 -14.40 -12.44 15.49
N ARG A 67 -13.96 -13.54 14.85
CA ARG A 67 -12.77 -14.29 15.26
C ARG A 67 -11.47 -13.53 15.04
N LEU A 68 -11.42 -12.59 14.10
CA LEU A 68 -10.28 -11.72 13.87
C LEU A 68 -10.67 -10.28 14.22
N LYS A 69 -9.99 -9.69 15.21
CA LYS A 69 -10.20 -8.29 15.61
C LYS A 69 -8.89 -7.53 15.53
N ILE A 70 -8.88 -6.45 14.76
CA ILE A 70 -7.65 -5.68 14.47
C ILE A 70 -7.80 -4.27 15.06
N ARG A 71 -6.97 -3.95 16.05
CA ARG A 71 -6.88 -2.59 16.59
C ARG A 71 -5.85 -1.79 15.80
N ILE A 72 -6.24 -0.63 15.28
CA ILE A 72 -5.36 0.28 14.54
C ILE A 72 -4.84 1.36 15.47
N ASP A 73 -3.52 1.53 15.50
CA ASP A 73 -2.84 2.62 16.19
C ASP A 73 -2.13 3.51 15.15
N SER A 74 -2.60 4.75 14.98
CA SER A 74 -2.00 5.75 14.09
C SER A 74 -0.79 6.46 14.72
N ALA A 75 -0.07 7.27 13.93
CA ALA A 75 1.17 7.93 14.34
C ALA A 75 1.08 8.78 15.61
N ASN A 76 -0.09 9.36 15.90
CA ASN A 76 -0.32 10.10 17.14
C ASN A 76 -0.25 9.21 18.39
N LYS A 77 -0.42 7.89 18.27
CA LYS A 77 -0.38 6.93 19.38
C LYS A 77 0.99 6.29 19.55
N HIS A 78 1.60 5.79 18.48
CA HIS A 78 2.92 5.13 18.56
C HIS A 78 4.11 6.10 18.37
N LYS A 79 3.87 7.34 17.94
CA LYS A 79 4.87 8.44 17.86
C LYS A 79 6.07 8.20 16.93
N ALA A 80 6.00 7.19 16.07
CA ALA A 80 7.09 6.83 15.16
C ALA A 80 6.53 6.45 13.77
N PRO A 81 6.12 7.44 12.95
CA PRO A 81 5.49 7.21 11.64
C PRO A 81 6.37 6.40 10.68
N LEU A 82 7.69 6.57 10.73
CA LEU A 82 8.65 5.79 9.93
C LEU A 82 9.25 4.61 10.71
N GLY A 83 8.60 4.15 11.79
CA GLY A 83 9.02 3.01 12.61
C GLY A 83 8.33 1.69 12.27
N ILE A 84 7.39 1.68 11.33
CA ILE A 84 6.46 0.56 11.11
C ILE A 84 7.19 -0.74 10.77
N PHE A 85 8.22 -0.69 9.92
CA PHE A 85 9.02 -1.88 9.56
C PHE A 85 9.60 -2.58 10.80
N ASP A 86 10.24 -1.84 11.70
CA ASP A 86 10.87 -2.41 12.90
C ASP A 86 9.83 -2.90 13.91
N MET A 87 8.71 -2.17 14.05
CA MET A 87 7.60 -2.54 14.92
C MET A 87 6.97 -3.87 14.51
N VAL A 88 6.77 -4.09 13.21
CA VAL A 88 6.19 -5.34 12.71
C VAL A 88 7.23 -6.46 12.71
N LYS A 89 8.47 -6.18 12.29
CA LYS A 89 9.57 -7.17 12.28
C LYS A 89 9.80 -7.78 13.66
N SER A 90 9.82 -6.94 14.70
CA SER A 90 10.02 -7.36 16.10
C SER A 90 8.80 -8.06 16.71
N GLY A 91 7.60 -7.90 16.12
CA GLY A 91 6.35 -8.40 16.68
C GLY A 91 5.73 -7.49 17.75
N GLN A 92 6.25 -6.27 17.94
CA GLN A 92 5.60 -5.25 18.77
C GLN A 92 4.19 -4.94 18.23
N TYR A 93 4.06 -4.88 16.91
CA TYR A 93 2.80 -4.88 16.19
C TYR A 93 2.71 -6.13 15.31
N ASP A 94 1.50 -6.64 15.15
CA ASP A 94 1.22 -7.82 14.34
C ASP A 94 1.19 -7.47 12.85
N LEU A 95 0.65 -6.27 12.56
CA LEU A 95 0.44 -5.72 11.24
C LEU A 95 1.00 -4.30 11.14
N GLY A 96 1.29 -3.85 9.93
CA GLY A 96 1.67 -2.48 9.61
C GLY A 96 0.98 -1.98 8.35
N HIS A 97 0.76 -0.67 8.25
CA HIS A 97 0.38 -0.02 7.01
C HIS A 97 1.28 1.19 6.71
N SER A 98 1.93 1.17 5.55
CA SER A 98 2.98 2.14 5.18
C SER A 98 3.22 2.11 3.67
N SER A 99 4.40 2.51 3.21
CA SER A 99 4.87 2.33 1.84
C SER A 99 6.24 1.66 1.83
N SER A 100 6.42 0.66 0.98
CA SER A 100 7.62 -0.18 0.91
C SER A 100 8.91 0.63 0.70
N TYR A 101 8.84 1.69 -0.12
CA TYR A 101 10.00 2.51 -0.45
C TYR A 101 10.57 3.35 0.71
N TYR A 102 9.89 3.44 1.86
CA TYR A 102 10.38 4.15 3.04
C TYR A 102 11.49 3.39 3.74
N TRP A 103 11.61 2.09 3.45
CA TRP A 103 12.57 1.19 4.06
C TRP A 103 13.88 1.08 3.28
N LYS A 104 14.09 1.91 2.24
CA LYS A 104 15.29 1.83 1.38
C LYS A 104 16.62 1.88 2.15
N GLY A 105 16.66 2.66 3.23
CA GLY A 105 17.85 2.77 4.10
C GLY A 105 18.10 1.54 4.99
N LYS A 106 17.13 0.63 5.09
CA LYS A 106 17.23 -0.65 5.81
C LYS A 106 17.46 -1.80 4.84
N VAL A 107 16.68 -1.85 3.78
CA VAL A 107 16.66 -2.90 2.77
C VAL A 107 16.48 -2.23 1.40
N PRO A 108 17.55 -2.00 0.63
CA PRO A 108 17.49 -1.24 -0.62
C PRO A 108 16.42 -1.73 -1.61
N ASN A 109 16.26 -3.06 -1.71
CA ASN A 109 15.31 -3.68 -2.64
C ASN A 109 13.83 -3.43 -2.31
N THR A 110 13.49 -2.80 -1.17
CA THR A 110 12.10 -2.41 -0.91
C THR A 110 11.62 -1.25 -1.78
N LEU A 111 12.53 -0.53 -2.43
CA LEU A 111 12.23 0.57 -3.36
C LEU A 111 11.26 0.17 -4.47
N TYR A 112 11.36 -1.07 -4.96
CA TYR A 112 10.71 -1.51 -6.19
C TYR A 112 9.23 -1.88 -6.03
N PHE A 113 8.69 -1.90 -4.80
CA PHE A 113 7.34 -2.40 -4.52
C PHE A 113 6.34 -1.33 -4.08
N SER A 114 6.66 -0.05 -4.31
CA SER A 114 5.68 1.05 -4.16
C SER A 114 5.38 1.69 -5.51
N SER A 115 6.31 2.45 -6.07
CA SER A 115 6.23 2.97 -7.44
C SER A 115 7.61 3.24 -7.98
N MET A 116 7.74 3.26 -9.31
CA MET A 116 9.01 3.51 -10.00
C MET A 116 8.84 4.65 -11.02
N PRO A 117 9.81 5.57 -11.13
CA PRO A 117 9.79 6.60 -12.15
C PRO A 117 9.65 6.03 -13.56
N PHE A 118 8.75 6.62 -14.35
CA PHE A 118 8.42 6.17 -15.70
C PHE A 118 7.96 4.70 -15.78
N GLY A 119 7.49 4.15 -14.66
CA GLY A 119 7.09 2.76 -14.52
C GLY A 119 5.65 2.48 -14.95
N MET A 120 5.09 1.43 -14.34
CA MET A 120 3.73 0.95 -14.57
C MET A 120 2.69 1.86 -13.90
N ILE A 121 1.57 2.09 -14.58
CA ILE A 121 0.39 2.70 -13.94
C ILE A 121 -0.32 1.70 -13.02
N SER A 122 -1.24 2.16 -12.18
CA SER A 122 -1.96 1.37 -11.16
C SER A 122 -2.47 0.01 -11.67
N THR A 123 -3.19 0.00 -12.79
CA THR A 123 -3.78 -1.23 -13.37
C THR A 123 -2.73 -2.21 -13.89
N GLU A 124 -1.68 -1.70 -14.52
CA GLU A 124 -0.53 -2.48 -14.99
C GLU A 124 0.24 -3.08 -13.81
N GLN A 125 0.44 -2.29 -12.74
CA GLN A 125 1.19 -2.70 -11.56
C GLN A 125 0.43 -3.77 -10.76
N TYR A 126 -0.90 -3.66 -10.60
CA TYR A 126 -1.70 -4.73 -10.02
C TYR A 126 -1.60 -6.03 -10.83
N ALA A 127 -1.61 -5.93 -12.15
CA ALA A 127 -1.42 -7.09 -13.02
C ALA A 127 -0.02 -7.69 -12.82
N TRP A 128 1.02 -6.86 -12.68
CA TRP A 128 2.38 -7.34 -12.39
C TRP A 128 2.47 -8.03 -11.02
N PHE A 129 1.92 -7.44 -9.96
CA PHE A 129 1.91 -8.08 -8.64
C PHE A 129 1.28 -9.46 -8.71
N TYR A 130 0.05 -9.56 -9.23
CA TYR A 130 -0.74 -10.79 -9.09
C TYR A 130 -0.62 -11.77 -10.25
N ARG A 131 -0.02 -11.38 -11.39
CA ARG A 131 0.12 -12.23 -12.59
C ARG A 131 1.51 -12.16 -13.22
N GLY A 132 2.34 -11.19 -12.83
CA GLY A 132 3.67 -10.95 -13.39
C GLY A 132 4.83 -11.37 -12.50
N GLY A 133 4.58 -12.04 -11.37
CA GLY A 133 5.60 -12.49 -10.43
C GLY A 133 5.98 -11.46 -9.36
N GLY A 134 5.28 -10.32 -9.30
CA GLY A 134 5.65 -9.24 -8.37
C GLY A 134 5.44 -9.60 -6.90
N MET A 135 4.41 -10.40 -6.57
CA MET A 135 4.20 -10.88 -5.20
C MET A 135 5.33 -11.81 -4.73
N GLU A 136 5.80 -12.70 -5.59
CA GLU A 136 6.88 -13.65 -5.29
C GLU A 136 8.22 -12.93 -5.10
N LEU A 137 8.50 -11.92 -5.94
CA LEU A 137 9.67 -11.05 -5.78
C LEU A 137 9.62 -10.24 -4.49
N MET A 138 8.44 -9.74 -4.13
CA MET A 138 8.24 -9.03 -2.87
C MET A 138 8.47 -9.96 -1.68
N GLU A 139 8.00 -11.20 -1.72
CA GLU A 139 8.26 -12.19 -0.68
C GLU A 139 9.76 -12.46 -0.52
N LYS A 140 10.52 -12.62 -1.62
CA LYS A 140 11.98 -12.80 -1.57
C LYS A 140 12.70 -11.69 -0.80
N VAL A 141 12.20 -10.45 -0.90
CA VAL A 141 12.77 -9.29 -0.20
C VAL A 141 12.36 -9.23 1.27
N TYR A 142 11.11 -9.55 1.60
CA TYR A 142 10.58 -9.36 2.96
C TYR A 142 10.75 -10.59 3.88
N ALA A 143 10.70 -11.81 3.34
CA ALA A 143 10.78 -13.04 4.14
C ALA A 143 12.06 -13.15 5.01
N PRO A 144 13.27 -12.76 4.54
CA PRO A 144 14.48 -12.75 5.37
C PRO A 144 14.38 -11.86 6.61
N HIS A 145 13.39 -10.97 6.65
CA HIS A 145 13.18 -10.04 7.75
C HIS A 145 12.01 -10.43 8.65
N ASN A 146 11.52 -11.68 8.58
CA ASN A 146 10.36 -12.15 9.35
C ASN A 146 9.09 -11.34 9.04
N LEU A 147 8.97 -10.89 7.79
CA LEU A 147 7.85 -10.08 7.30
C LEU A 147 7.21 -10.76 6.09
N LEU A 148 5.90 -10.65 6.02
CA LEU A 148 5.16 -10.76 4.76
C LEU A 148 4.71 -9.36 4.36
N SER A 149 4.58 -9.13 3.05
CA SER A 149 4.17 -7.85 2.49
C SER A 149 3.08 -8.08 1.44
N PHE A 150 2.09 -7.20 1.43
CA PHE A 150 0.98 -7.22 0.49
C PHE A 150 0.69 -5.80 -0.02
N PRO A 151 0.17 -5.63 -1.24
CA PRO A 151 -0.39 -4.36 -1.71
C PRO A 151 -1.39 -3.81 -0.68
N GLY A 152 -1.22 -2.54 -0.31
CA GLY A 152 -1.99 -1.84 0.73
C GLY A 152 -3.02 -0.86 0.19
N GLY A 153 -2.93 -0.53 -1.10
CA GLY A 153 -3.79 0.40 -1.79
C GLY A 153 -3.01 1.33 -2.68
N ASN A 154 -3.54 1.56 -3.89
CA ASN A 154 -2.91 2.42 -4.88
C ASN A 154 -3.48 3.84 -4.82
N SER A 155 -2.63 4.85 -4.94
CA SER A 155 -3.06 6.26 -4.92
C SER A 155 -3.54 6.80 -6.26
N ASP A 156 -3.57 5.96 -7.30
CA ASP A 156 -3.57 6.39 -8.69
C ASP A 156 -2.27 7.16 -9.08
N ILE A 157 -2.21 7.65 -10.32
CA ILE A 157 -1.12 8.52 -10.80
C ILE A 157 -1.00 9.74 -9.88
N GLN A 158 0.19 9.93 -9.32
CA GLN A 158 0.46 11.08 -8.46
C GLN A 158 0.87 12.34 -9.24
N MET A 159 0.71 13.50 -8.63
CA MET A 159 1.24 14.77 -9.17
C MET A 159 2.73 14.92 -8.87
N GLY A 160 3.48 15.55 -9.76
CA GLY A 160 4.93 15.81 -9.64
C GLY A 160 5.31 16.76 -8.50
N GLY A 161 4.33 17.39 -7.85
CA GLY A 161 4.50 18.09 -6.58
C GLY A 161 4.28 19.60 -6.64
N TRP A 162 4.41 20.23 -5.48
CA TRP A 162 4.24 21.65 -5.22
C TRP A 162 5.59 22.36 -5.13
N PHE A 163 5.75 23.42 -5.93
CA PHE A 163 6.98 24.18 -6.04
C PHE A 163 6.76 25.67 -5.77
N LYS A 164 7.71 26.29 -5.06
CA LYS A 164 7.71 27.75 -4.85
C LYS A 164 8.13 28.53 -6.10
N LYS A 165 8.91 27.91 -6.99
CA LYS A 165 9.43 28.50 -8.24
C LYS A 165 9.25 27.51 -9.37
N GLU A 166 9.12 28.02 -10.60
CA GLU A 166 9.10 27.18 -11.80
C GLU A 166 10.46 26.52 -12.05
N ILE A 167 10.39 25.30 -12.55
CA ILE A 167 11.49 24.55 -13.16
C ILE A 167 11.39 24.75 -14.67
N ASN A 168 12.32 25.52 -15.24
CA ASN A 168 12.39 25.83 -16.67
C ASN A 168 13.54 25.11 -17.36
N SER A 169 14.49 24.57 -16.59
CA SER A 169 15.66 23.86 -17.10
C SER A 169 16.21 22.87 -16.07
N VAL A 170 17.16 22.03 -16.48
CA VAL A 170 17.86 21.11 -15.56
C VAL A 170 18.65 21.87 -14.49
N ASP A 171 19.12 23.08 -14.79
CA ASP A 171 19.87 23.90 -13.84
C ASP A 171 19.03 24.34 -12.65
N ASP A 172 17.71 24.50 -12.81
CA ASP A 172 16.80 24.86 -11.72
C ASP A 172 16.65 23.73 -10.68
N LEU A 173 17.02 22.49 -11.04
CA LEU A 173 17.04 21.37 -10.10
C LEU A 173 18.28 21.40 -9.20
N LYS A 174 19.37 22.09 -9.60
CA LYS A 174 20.63 22.10 -8.85
C LYS A 174 20.45 22.79 -7.50
N GLY A 175 20.64 22.02 -6.43
CA GLY A 175 20.51 22.49 -5.06
C GLY A 175 19.06 22.64 -4.57
N LEU A 176 18.05 22.32 -5.40
CA LEU A 176 16.65 22.34 -5.01
C LEU A 176 16.43 21.41 -3.82
N LYS A 177 16.00 21.94 -2.68
CA LYS A 177 15.64 21.13 -1.52
C LYS A 177 14.22 20.63 -1.71
N ILE A 178 14.06 19.33 -1.96
CA ILE A 178 12.76 18.75 -2.26
C ILE A 178 12.47 17.59 -1.31
N ARG A 179 11.24 17.52 -0.80
CA ARG A 179 10.76 16.28 -0.19
C ARG A 179 10.24 15.38 -1.29
N ILE A 180 10.92 14.25 -1.53
CA ILE A 180 10.55 13.24 -2.53
C ILE A 180 11.16 11.87 -2.13
N PRO A 181 10.35 10.82 -1.92
CA PRO A 181 10.80 9.53 -1.41
C PRO A 181 11.28 8.61 -2.54
N GLY A 182 11.56 7.36 -2.14
CA GLY A 182 11.78 6.25 -3.07
C GLY A 182 12.96 6.42 -4.02
N PHE A 183 12.82 5.80 -5.19
CA PHE A 183 13.80 5.84 -6.27
C PHE A 183 13.80 7.19 -6.99
N ALA A 184 12.65 7.89 -6.98
CA ALA A 184 12.52 9.25 -7.49
C ALA A 184 13.47 10.23 -6.77
N GLY A 185 13.66 10.07 -5.45
CA GLY A 185 14.67 10.80 -4.71
C GLY A 185 16.10 10.54 -5.22
N GLU A 186 16.46 9.31 -5.55
CA GLU A 186 17.79 9.00 -6.12
C GLU A 186 17.97 9.66 -7.50
N VAL A 187 16.93 9.64 -8.33
CA VAL A 187 16.93 10.32 -9.64
C VAL A 187 17.10 11.83 -9.47
N MET A 188 16.34 12.44 -8.55
CA MET A 188 16.44 13.87 -8.24
C MET A 188 17.82 14.25 -7.71
N ALA A 189 18.43 13.42 -6.85
CA ALA A 189 19.81 13.62 -6.38
C ALA A 189 20.80 13.59 -7.55
N LYS A 190 20.66 12.62 -8.46
CA LYS A 190 21.56 12.47 -9.62
C LYS A 190 21.49 13.65 -10.59
N VAL A 191 20.35 14.32 -10.71
CA VAL A 191 20.19 15.56 -11.51
C VAL A 191 20.50 16.84 -10.72
N GLY A 192 21.02 16.72 -9.49
CA GLY A 192 21.59 17.82 -8.71
C GLY A 192 20.70 18.38 -7.60
N ALA A 193 19.49 17.87 -7.42
CA ALA A 193 18.62 18.28 -6.31
C ALA A 193 19.09 17.67 -4.97
N LYS A 194 18.46 18.11 -3.88
CA LYS A 194 18.72 17.66 -2.51
C LYS A 194 17.45 17.03 -1.94
N PRO A 195 17.18 15.76 -2.24
CA PRO A 195 16.00 15.07 -1.74
C PRO A 195 16.08 14.84 -0.23
N THR A 196 14.95 14.92 0.44
CA THR A 196 14.81 14.58 1.86
C THR A 196 13.55 13.74 2.06
N ASN A 197 13.56 12.88 3.07
CA ASN A 197 12.36 12.17 3.48
C ASN A 197 11.86 12.78 4.79
N ILE A 198 10.63 13.30 4.77
CA ILE A 198 9.98 13.97 5.89
C ILE A 198 8.64 13.28 6.12
N ALA A 199 8.28 13.08 7.39
CA ALA A 199 7.02 12.46 7.75
C ALA A 199 5.81 13.32 7.30
N PRO A 200 4.67 12.71 6.93
CA PRO A 200 3.56 13.45 6.34
C PRO A 200 3.06 14.63 7.18
N GLY A 201 3.02 14.46 8.52
CA GLY A 201 2.56 15.49 9.46
C GLY A 201 3.46 16.73 9.55
N GLU A 202 4.66 16.69 8.97
CA GLU A 202 5.65 17.77 9.03
C GLU A 202 5.84 18.50 7.69
N LEU A 203 5.17 18.04 6.62
CA LEU A 203 5.37 18.55 5.26
C LEU A 203 5.01 20.03 5.12
N TYR A 204 3.83 20.44 5.59
CA TYR A 204 3.36 21.83 5.48
C TYR A 204 4.33 22.79 6.17
N THR A 205 4.66 22.51 7.43
CA THR A 205 5.57 23.34 8.23
C THR A 205 6.99 23.37 7.65
N SER A 206 7.47 22.27 7.07
CA SER A 206 8.77 22.21 6.41
C SER A 206 8.81 23.10 5.15
N LEU A 207 7.73 23.12 4.38
CA LEU A 207 7.59 24.00 3.22
C LEU A 207 7.47 25.46 3.66
N GLU A 208 6.61 25.75 4.63
CA GLU A 208 6.38 27.10 5.17
C GLU A 208 7.67 27.74 5.68
N ARG A 209 8.46 27.00 6.47
CA ARG A 209 9.71 27.49 7.06
C ARG A 209 10.90 27.53 6.10
N GLY A 210 10.73 27.04 4.87
CA GLY A 210 11.83 26.99 3.89
C GLY A 210 12.91 25.95 4.19
N THR A 211 12.59 24.95 5.03
CA THR A 211 13.43 23.74 5.16
C THR A 211 13.52 23.03 3.81
N ILE A 212 12.42 23.01 3.07
CA ILE A 212 12.31 22.56 1.68
C ILE A 212 11.72 23.67 0.80
N ASP A 213 12.10 23.65 -0.46
CA ASP A 213 11.68 24.59 -1.51
C ASP A 213 10.56 24.03 -2.38
N ALA A 214 10.46 22.70 -2.42
CA ALA A 214 9.41 21.94 -3.08
C ALA A 214 9.08 20.66 -2.29
N LEU A 215 7.93 20.06 -2.57
CA LEU A 215 7.59 18.72 -2.11
C LEU A 215 6.66 18.06 -3.10
N GLU A 216 6.73 16.74 -3.18
CA GLU A 216 5.61 15.95 -3.66
C GLU A 216 4.92 15.27 -2.48
N TRP A 217 3.66 14.88 -2.68
CA TRP A 217 2.92 14.11 -1.69
C TRP A 217 2.08 13.02 -2.34
N VAL A 218 0.96 13.37 -2.97
CA VAL A 218 0.19 12.40 -3.76
C VAL A 218 -0.53 13.07 -4.92
N GLY A 219 -1.50 13.94 -4.66
CA GLY A 219 -2.48 14.34 -5.67
C GLY A 219 -3.63 15.12 -5.06
N PRO A 220 -4.56 15.66 -5.87
CA PRO A 220 -5.63 16.54 -5.38
C PRO A 220 -6.37 16.04 -4.14
N ALA A 221 -6.71 14.74 -4.08
CA ALA A 221 -7.43 14.12 -2.97
C ALA A 221 -6.71 14.20 -1.62
N PHE A 222 -5.38 14.23 -1.64
CA PHE A 222 -4.54 14.20 -0.46
C PHE A 222 -3.93 15.56 -0.16
N ASP A 223 -3.60 16.33 -1.20
CA ASP A 223 -2.83 17.56 -1.11
C ASP A 223 -3.69 18.75 -0.66
N LEU A 224 -4.96 18.80 -1.09
CA LEU A 224 -5.87 19.92 -0.78
C LEU A 224 -5.95 20.21 0.72
N ARG A 225 -6.14 19.15 1.52
CA ARG A 225 -6.24 19.23 2.99
C ARG A 225 -4.91 19.56 3.67
N MET A 226 -3.79 19.34 2.98
CA MET A 226 -2.47 19.67 3.50
C MET A 226 -2.16 21.15 3.35
N GLY A 227 -2.82 21.86 2.42
CA GLY A 227 -2.72 23.31 2.30
C GLY A 227 -1.50 23.82 1.52
N PHE A 228 -0.78 22.94 0.81
CA PHE A 228 0.44 23.31 0.06
C PHE A 228 0.21 24.44 -0.95
N GLN A 229 -0.98 24.48 -1.55
CA GLN A 229 -1.43 25.53 -2.48
C GLN A 229 -1.36 26.94 -1.91
N LYS A 230 -1.30 27.10 -0.58
CA LYS A 230 -1.18 28.40 0.09
C LYS A 230 0.26 28.93 0.13
N ILE A 231 1.26 28.08 -0.13
CA ILE A 231 2.69 28.39 0.00
C ILE A 231 3.42 28.26 -1.33
N ALA A 232 3.05 27.25 -2.13
CA ALA A 232 3.67 26.92 -3.39
C ALA A 232 2.60 26.97 -4.49
N PRO A 233 2.66 27.93 -5.44
CA PRO A 233 1.60 28.09 -6.43
C PRO A 233 1.74 27.14 -7.63
N TYR A 234 2.92 26.57 -7.86
CA TYR A 234 3.17 25.72 -9.03
C TYR A 234 2.95 24.25 -8.70
N TYR A 235 2.04 23.61 -9.42
CA TYR A 235 1.67 22.21 -9.20
C TYR A 235 2.02 21.39 -10.45
N TYR A 236 3.05 20.56 -10.35
CA TYR A 236 3.63 19.85 -11.48
C TYR A 236 2.94 18.52 -11.77
N THR A 237 2.88 18.12 -13.04
CA THR A 237 2.37 16.81 -13.48
C THR A 237 3.36 15.66 -13.24
N ALA A 238 2.83 14.44 -13.30
CA ALA A 238 3.49 13.21 -12.88
C ALA A 238 4.68 12.78 -13.75
N TRP A 239 5.66 12.13 -13.12
CA TRP A 239 6.64 11.28 -13.82
C TRP A 239 7.21 10.16 -12.90
N HIS A 240 7.20 10.41 -11.59
CA HIS A 240 7.93 9.64 -10.59
C HIS A 240 7.12 8.52 -9.92
N GLU A 241 5.83 8.73 -9.69
CA GLU A 241 4.91 7.77 -9.04
C GLU A 241 3.64 7.55 -9.88
N PRO A 242 3.72 6.80 -11.00
CA PRO A 242 2.58 6.54 -11.91
C PRO A 242 1.52 5.58 -11.34
N GLY A 243 1.80 4.93 -10.23
CA GLY A 243 0.87 4.08 -9.50
C GLY A 243 1.51 3.76 -8.16
N SER A 244 1.24 4.56 -7.14
CA SER A 244 1.91 4.38 -5.85
C SER A 244 1.15 3.40 -4.99
N GLU A 245 1.71 2.19 -4.86
CA GLU A 245 1.17 1.13 -4.02
C GLU A 245 1.69 1.28 -2.59
N THR A 246 0.77 1.52 -1.66
CA THR A 246 1.02 1.39 -0.22
C THR A 246 1.12 -0.09 0.15
N GLN A 247 1.39 -0.39 1.41
CA GLN A 247 1.82 -1.70 1.84
C GLN A 247 1.17 -2.10 3.15
N PHE A 248 0.56 -3.28 3.17
CA PHE A 248 0.33 -4.02 4.40
C PHE A 248 1.56 -4.88 4.72
N LEU A 249 2.11 -4.70 5.92
CA LEU A 249 3.16 -5.54 6.48
C LEU A 249 2.55 -6.49 7.51
N VAL A 250 3.05 -7.72 7.58
CA VAL A 250 2.61 -8.72 8.54
C VAL A 250 3.81 -9.38 9.19
N ASN A 251 3.80 -9.50 10.52
CA ASN A 251 4.79 -10.30 11.22
C ASN A 251 4.61 -11.78 10.85
N LYS A 252 5.64 -12.41 10.27
CA LYS A 252 5.52 -13.78 9.75
C LYS A 252 5.18 -14.81 10.84
N LYS A 253 5.79 -14.73 12.03
CA LYS A 253 5.43 -15.62 13.16
C LYS A 253 3.96 -15.47 13.55
N LYS A 254 3.44 -14.24 13.54
CA LYS A 254 2.03 -14.00 13.83
C LYS A 254 1.13 -14.60 12.76
N TRP A 255 1.46 -14.40 11.49
CA TRP A 255 0.76 -15.01 10.37
C TRP A 255 0.68 -16.54 10.51
N ASP A 256 1.82 -17.17 10.77
CA ASP A 256 1.94 -18.63 10.91
C ASP A 256 1.15 -19.17 12.12
N SER A 257 0.79 -18.31 13.10
CA SER A 257 -0.05 -18.67 14.25
C SER A 257 -1.56 -18.62 13.97
N LEU A 258 -1.98 -18.02 12.86
CA LEU A 258 -3.37 -17.97 12.44
C LEU A 258 -3.74 -19.29 11.75
N PRO A 259 -4.95 -19.83 11.98
CA PRO A 259 -5.45 -20.95 11.20
C PRO A 259 -5.64 -20.51 9.74
N LYS A 260 -5.59 -21.48 8.82
CA LYS A 260 -5.52 -21.22 7.38
C LYS A 260 -6.71 -20.41 6.84
N ASP A 261 -7.91 -20.61 7.41
CA ASP A 261 -9.10 -19.84 7.06
C ASP A 261 -8.95 -18.35 7.43
N LEU A 262 -8.39 -18.03 8.61
CA LEU A 262 -8.14 -16.65 9.01
C LEU A 262 -6.99 -16.00 8.21
N GLN A 263 -5.99 -16.78 7.80
CA GLN A 263 -4.97 -16.30 6.84
C GLN A 263 -5.62 -15.89 5.51
N THR A 264 -6.46 -16.75 4.94
CA THR A 264 -7.18 -16.46 3.69
C THR A 264 -8.10 -15.24 3.81
N ILE A 265 -8.83 -15.13 4.93
CA ILE A 265 -9.68 -13.96 5.22
C ILE A 265 -8.84 -12.68 5.26
N LEU A 266 -7.71 -12.70 5.96
CA LEU A 266 -6.85 -11.54 6.11
C LEU A 266 -6.20 -11.14 4.77
N GLU A 267 -5.71 -12.10 3.98
CA GLU A 267 -5.18 -11.85 2.63
C GLU A 267 -6.24 -11.25 1.69
N THR A 268 -7.46 -11.79 1.75
CA THR A 268 -8.59 -11.30 0.97
C THR A 268 -8.95 -9.87 1.37
N ALA A 269 -8.97 -9.59 2.68
CA ALA A 269 -9.22 -8.25 3.19
C ALA A 269 -8.15 -7.24 2.74
N PHE A 270 -6.86 -7.64 2.69
CA PHE A 270 -5.80 -6.80 2.11
C PHE A 270 -6.09 -6.47 0.65
N ARG A 271 -6.35 -7.50 -0.18
CA ARG A 271 -6.58 -7.30 -1.62
C ARG A 271 -7.79 -6.42 -1.90
N VAL A 272 -8.90 -6.64 -1.21
CA VAL A 272 -10.12 -5.83 -1.39
C VAL A 272 -9.88 -4.40 -0.95
N ALA A 273 -9.35 -4.18 0.26
CA ALA A 273 -9.10 -2.84 0.76
C ALA A 273 -8.09 -2.05 -0.09
N ALA A 274 -7.08 -2.72 -0.65
CA ALA A 274 -6.12 -2.09 -1.55
C ALA A 274 -6.81 -1.60 -2.85
N PHE A 275 -7.63 -2.45 -3.47
CA PHE A 275 -8.34 -2.06 -4.70
C PHE A 275 -9.43 -1.01 -4.43
N ASP A 276 -10.12 -1.10 -3.30
CA ASP A 276 -11.08 -0.08 -2.87
C ASP A 276 -10.39 1.27 -2.61
N MET A 277 -9.16 1.29 -2.09
CA MET A 277 -8.39 2.53 -1.94
C MET A 277 -8.10 3.16 -3.31
N TYR A 278 -7.79 2.35 -4.33
CA TYR A 278 -7.56 2.84 -5.70
C TYR A 278 -8.82 3.50 -6.27
N THR A 279 -9.97 2.83 -6.18
CA THR A 279 -11.23 3.41 -6.70
C THR A 279 -11.64 4.66 -5.91
N GLN A 280 -11.45 4.66 -4.58
CA GLN A 280 -11.65 5.83 -3.74
C GLN A 280 -10.71 6.99 -4.12
N ALA A 281 -9.45 6.70 -4.44
CA ALA A 281 -8.48 7.72 -4.84
C ALA A 281 -8.88 8.38 -6.18
N VAL A 282 -9.31 7.59 -7.17
CA VAL A 282 -9.77 8.11 -8.47
C VAL A 282 -10.95 9.08 -8.29
N ASP A 283 -11.99 8.68 -7.54
CA ASP A 283 -13.17 9.51 -7.27
C ASP A 283 -12.82 10.79 -6.48
N ALA A 284 -12.04 10.63 -5.42
CA ALA A 284 -11.64 11.73 -4.55
C ALA A 284 -10.71 12.73 -5.25
N ASN A 285 -9.86 12.26 -6.18
CA ASN A 285 -8.97 13.13 -6.97
C ASN A 285 -9.80 14.02 -7.89
N ALA A 286 -10.79 13.47 -8.59
CA ALA A 286 -11.70 14.25 -9.44
C ALA A 286 -12.45 15.32 -8.62
N SER A 287 -13.06 14.92 -7.50
CA SER A 287 -13.82 15.82 -6.63
C SER A 287 -12.96 16.92 -6.01
N SER A 288 -11.75 16.57 -5.56
CA SER A 288 -10.82 17.52 -4.94
C SER A 288 -10.20 18.46 -5.97
N TRP A 289 -9.94 17.99 -7.19
CA TRP A 289 -9.46 18.85 -8.26
C TRP A 289 -10.51 19.88 -8.68
N ALA A 290 -11.77 19.49 -8.78
CA ALA A 290 -12.87 20.43 -9.03
C ALA A 290 -12.94 21.51 -7.94
N THR A 291 -12.80 21.11 -6.67
CA THR A 291 -12.74 22.03 -5.53
C THR A 291 -11.53 22.96 -5.60
N MET A 292 -10.34 22.42 -5.87
CA MET A 292 -9.09 23.17 -5.98
C MET A 292 -9.17 24.22 -7.08
N SER A 293 -9.62 23.82 -8.26
CA SER A 293 -9.75 24.70 -9.43
C SER A 293 -10.74 25.85 -9.19
N ALA A 294 -11.82 25.60 -8.45
CA ALA A 294 -12.82 26.61 -8.15
C ALA A 294 -12.40 27.57 -7.03
N GLN A 295 -11.71 27.08 -6.00
CA GLN A 295 -11.45 27.85 -4.78
C GLN A 295 -10.04 28.46 -4.72
N TYR A 296 -9.10 27.96 -5.52
CA TYR A 296 -7.70 28.38 -5.51
C TYR A 296 -7.23 28.70 -6.94
N PRO A 297 -7.73 29.80 -7.53
CA PRO A 297 -7.42 30.18 -8.92
C PRO A 297 -5.93 30.50 -9.15
N ASP A 298 -5.15 30.69 -8.09
CA ASP A 298 -3.70 30.93 -8.15
C ASP A 298 -2.86 29.67 -8.38
N ILE A 299 -3.46 28.48 -8.33
CA ILE A 299 -2.78 27.23 -8.66
C ILE A 299 -2.40 27.23 -10.15
N LYS A 300 -1.12 27.03 -10.42
CA LYS A 300 -0.54 26.99 -11.76
C LYS A 300 -0.09 25.57 -12.07
N VAL A 301 -0.92 24.82 -12.80
CA VAL A 301 -0.54 23.49 -13.29
C VAL A 301 0.60 23.62 -14.31
N ARG A 302 1.63 22.80 -14.17
CA ARG A 302 2.82 22.82 -15.03
C ARG A 302 3.24 21.41 -15.43
N ASP A 303 3.75 21.29 -16.63
CA ASP A 303 4.56 20.15 -17.04
C ASP A 303 6.03 20.49 -16.83
N PHE A 304 6.84 19.49 -16.50
CA PHE A 304 8.28 19.64 -16.59
C PHE A 304 8.68 19.81 -18.07
N PRO A 305 9.63 20.71 -18.39
CA PRO A 305 10.12 20.85 -19.76
C PRO A 305 10.65 19.52 -20.32
N PRO A 306 10.50 19.26 -21.64
CA PRO A 306 10.92 17.99 -22.25
C PRO A 306 12.38 17.61 -21.98
N GLU A 307 13.29 18.58 -21.93
CA GLU A 307 14.70 18.36 -21.62
C GLU A 307 14.94 17.98 -20.15
N VAL A 308 14.11 18.49 -19.23
CA VAL A 308 14.13 18.10 -17.82
C VAL A 308 13.62 16.67 -17.65
N LEU A 309 12.51 16.33 -18.29
CA LEU A 309 11.99 14.95 -18.33
C LEU A 309 13.00 13.98 -18.94
N LYS A 310 13.68 14.37 -20.02
CA LYS A 310 14.73 13.57 -20.65
C LYS A 310 15.90 13.33 -19.69
N ALA A 311 16.37 14.37 -18.99
CA ALA A 311 17.45 14.23 -18.01
C ALA A 311 17.07 13.28 -16.86
N MET A 312 15.85 13.41 -16.33
CA MET A 312 15.35 12.51 -15.28
C MET A 312 15.18 11.07 -15.78
N LYS A 313 14.73 10.88 -17.02
CA LYS A 313 14.60 9.55 -17.64
C LYS A 313 15.96 8.89 -17.86
N THR A 314 16.95 9.63 -18.37
CA THR A 314 18.33 9.15 -18.50
C THR A 314 18.91 8.78 -17.13
N ALA A 315 18.76 9.64 -16.13
CA ALA A 315 19.21 9.38 -14.77
C ALA A 315 18.53 8.12 -14.17
N THR A 316 17.24 7.93 -14.42
CA THR A 316 16.51 6.71 -14.02
C THR A 316 17.14 5.46 -14.64
N THR A 317 17.36 5.45 -15.97
CA THR A 317 17.95 4.31 -16.67
C THR A 317 19.34 3.97 -16.14
N GLU A 318 20.23 4.95 -16.03
CA GLU A 318 21.60 4.76 -15.55
C GLU A 318 21.63 4.22 -14.11
N LEU A 319 20.76 4.74 -13.23
CA LEU A 319 20.67 4.24 -11.85
C LEU A 319 20.14 2.81 -11.80
N LEU A 320 19.13 2.47 -12.61
CA LEU A 320 18.61 1.09 -12.66
C LEU A 320 19.67 0.11 -13.16
N GLU A 321 20.47 0.49 -14.16
CA GLU A 321 21.60 -0.31 -14.64
C GLU A 321 22.69 -0.46 -13.57
N GLN A 322 22.98 0.60 -12.83
CA GLN A 322 23.90 0.55 -11.70
C GLN A 322 23.41 -0.40 -10.59
N GLN A 323 22.12 -0.35 -10.23
CA GLN A 323 21.57 -1.26 -9.22
C GLN A 323 21.56 -2.71 -9.72
N ALA A 324 21.13 -2.94 -10.96
CA ALA A 324 21.10 -4.28 -11.57
C ALA A 324 22.50 -4.90 -11.75
N SER A 325 23.56 -4.09 -11.85
CA SER A 325 24.94 -4.61 -11.92
C SER A 325 25.56 -4.90 -10.55
N SER A 326 25.00 -4.35 -9.47
CA SER A 326 25.57 -4.46 -8.12
C SER A 326 24.82 -5.42 -7.19
N ASP A 327 23.55 -5.73 -7.45
CA ASP A 327 22.74 -6.66 -6.65
C ASP A 327 21.94 -7.61 -7.57
N LEU A 328 22.12 -8.92 -7.37
CA LEU A 328 21.43 -9.96 -8.16
C LEU A 328 19.92 -9.97 -7.96
N LEU A 329 19.44 -9.71 -6.75
CA LEU A 329 18.00 -9.63 -6.48
C LEU A 329 17.42 -8.33 -7.05
N ALA A 330 18.16 -7.21 -6.94
CA ALA A 330 17.77 -5.98 -7.63
C ALA A 330 17.68 -6.18 -9.14
N LYS A 331 18.67 -6.86 -9.74
CA LYS A 331 18.67 -7.23 -11.16
C LYS A 331 17.42 -8.03 -11.54
N GLU A 332 17.11 -9.08 -10.77
CA GLU A 332 15.94 -9.93 -11.00
C GLU A 332 14.64 -9.10 -10.98
N ILE A 333 14.49 -8.22 -9.98
CA ILE A 333 13.30 -7.36 -9.84
C ILE A 333 13.19 -6.36 -10.98
N ILE A 334 14.28 -5.65 -11.30
CA ILE A 334 14.33 -4.64 -12.36
C ILE A 334 14.04 -5.27 -13.73
N GLU A 335 14.61 -6.44 -14.02
CA GLU A 335 14.37 -7.17 -15.26
C GLU A 335 12.91 -7.65 -15.34
N SER A 336 12.34 -8.17 -14.26
CA SER A 336 10.92 -8.54 -14.18
C SER A 336 10.01 -7.34 -14.50
N GLN A 337 10.23 -6.20 -13.84
CA GLN A 337 9.43 -4.99 -14.06
C GLN A 337 9.59 -4.46 -15.48
N ARG A 338 10.82 -4.43 -16.01
CA ARG A 338 11.10 -3.97 -17.39
C ARG A 338 10.37 -4.83 -18.42
N GLN A 339 10.49 -6.16 -18.31
CA GLN A 339 9.86 -7.09 -19.25
C GLN A 339 8.33 -7.01 -19.16
N TYR A 340 7.78 -6.93 -17.95
CA TYR A 340 6.34 -6.83 -17.76
C TYR A 340 5.80 -5.48 -18.28
N LEU A 341 6.48 -4.37 -17.97
CA LEU A 341 6.13 -3.04 -18.45
C LEU A 341 6.09 -3.00 -19.98
N THR A 342 7.13 -3.50 -20.67
CA THR A 342 7.15 -3.55 -22.15
C THR A 342 5.95 -4.31 -22.70
N LYS A 343 5.60 -5.45 -22.11
CA LYS A 343 4.47 -6.28 -22.54
C LYS A 343 3.13 -5.59 -22.30
N VAL A 344 2.89 -5.10 -21.08
CA VAL A 344 1.58 -4.57 -20.68
C VAL A 344 1.33 -3.17 -21.26
N ARG A 345 2.36 -2.32 -21.35
CA ARG A 345 2.25 -0.97 -21.89
C ARG A 345 1.85 -0.97 -23.36
N ALA A 346 2.34 -1.93 -24.14
CA ALA A 346 1.94 -2.10 -25.55
C ALA A 346 0.42 -2.29 -25.69
N TRP A 347 -0.22 -3.00 -24.75
CA TRP A 347 -1.67 -3.10 -24.71
C TRP A 347 -2.32 -1.77 -24.27
N THR A 348 -1.83 -1.15 -23.21
CA THR A 348 -2.33 0.15 -22.72
C THR A 348 -2.30 1.23 -23.80
N ASP A 349 -1.25 1.27 -24.63
CA ASP A 349 -1.07 2.25 -25.69
C ASP A 349 -2.14 2.12 -26.80
N ILE A 350 -2.43 0.90 -27.26
CA ILE A 350 -3.43 0.67 -28.33
C ILE A 350 -4.88 0.61 -27.82
N SER A 351 -5.08 0.61 -26.50
CA SER A 351 -6.40 0.52 -25.86
C SER A 351 -6.74 1.82 -25.13
N SER A 352 -6.39 1.92 -23.84
CA SER A 352 -6.74 3.05 -22.99
C SER A 352 -6.21 4.37 -23.52
N LYS A 353 -4.93 4.42 -23.93
CA LYS A 353 -4.36 5.67 -24.47
C LYS A 353 -5.02 6.06 -25.79
N ALA A 354 -5.15 5.13 -26.75
CA ALA A 354 -5.83 5.39 -28.01
C ALA A 354 -7.28 5.87 -27.81
N TYR A 355 -8.03 5.29 -26.88
CA TYR A 355 -9.37 5.73 -26.53
C TYR A 355 -9.40 7.16 -25.95
N LEU A 356 -8.47 7.47 -25.03
CA LEU A 356 -8.38 8.80 -24.43
C LEU A 356 -7.90 9.86 -25.41
N ASP A 357 -7.00 9.55 -26.34
CA ASP A 357 -6.52 10.50 -27.36
C ASP A 357 -7.59 10.85 -28.41
N THR A 358 -8.64 10.01 -28.55
CA THR A 358 -9.73 10.24 -29.51
C THR A 358 -10.87 11.12 -28.97
N ASN A 359 -10.94 11.31 -27.67
CA ASN A 359 -11.96 12.11 -26.98
C ASN A 359 -11.34 13.35 -26.36
#